data_AF-A0A9P0IVV5-F1
#
_entry.id   AF-A0A9P0IVV5-F1
#
_cell.length_a   1.000
_cell.length_b   1.000
_cell.length_c   1.000
_cell.angle_alpha   90.00
_cell.angle_beta   90.00
_cell.angle_gamma   90.00
#
_symmetry.space_group_name_H-M   'P 1'
#
loop_
_entity.id
_entity.type
_entity.pdbx_description
1 polymer ?
#
loop_
_entity_poly.entity_id
_entity_poly.type
_entity_poly.pdbx_seq_one_letter_code
_entity_poly.pdbx_strand_id
1 'polypeptide(L)'
;MLTNIFGRIYYGLEKPLSLTEKILYSHLEDLVKQSIERGVSYLKLRPGRVAMQDATAQMAMLQFISSGFPKVAVLTTIHCDHLIIKLLLLTIIIY
;
A
#
# COMPACT_ATOMS: atom_id res chain seq x y z
N MET A 1 16.06 0.20 -12.97
CA MET A 1 15.78 -0.05 -11.53
C MET A 1 14.93 -1.31 -11.31
N LEU A 2 13.79 -1.47 -12.01
CA LEU A 2 12.92 -2.67 -11.88
C LEU A 2 13.56 -4.00 -12.32
N THR A 3 14.43 -3.97 -13.34
CA THR A 3 15.12 -5.16 -13.87
C THR A 3 15.99 -5.88 -12.83
N ASN A 4 16.66 -5.13 -11.95
CA ASN A 4 17.51 -5.70 -10.88
C ASN A 4 16.71 -6.35 -9.76
N ILE A 5 15.49 -5.87 -9.48
CA ILE A 5 14.63 -6.42 -8.42
C ILE A 5 14.10 -7.79 -8.86
N PHE A 6 13.62 -7.89 -10.10
CA PHE A 6 13.13 -9.17 -10.62
C PHE A 6 14.21 -10.22 -10.69
N GLY A 7 15.42 -9.89 -11.14
CA GLY A 7 16.55 -10.81 -11.12
C GLY A 7 16.83 -11.34 -9.71
N ARG A 8 16.89 -10.46 -8.71
CA ARG A 8 17.17 -10.83 -7.31
C ARG A 8 16.08 -11.70 -6.68
N ILE A 9 14.81 -11.47 -7.01
CA ILE A 9 13.70 -12.33 -6.60
C ILE A 9 13.80 -13.69 -7.29
N TYR A 10 14.16 -13.72 -8.58
CA TYR A 10 14.29 -14.95 -9.35
C TYR A 10 15.43 -15.84 -8.85
N TYR A 11 16.56 -15.26 -8.45
CA TYR A 11 17.67 -16.02 -7.88
C TYR A 11 17.36 -16.62 -6.50
N GLY A 12 16.44 -16.03 -5.73
CA GLY A 12 16.04 -16.55 -4.41
C GLY A 12 14.89 -17.57 -4.44
N LEU A 13 14.16 -17.65 -5.55
CA LEU A 13 13.00 -18.53 -5.72
C LEU A 13 13.17 -19.26 -7.06
N GLU A 14 13.63 -20.51 -7.03
CA GLU A 14 13.87 -21.39 -8.20
C GLU A 14 12.57 -21.84 -8.90
N LYS A 15 11.58 -20.96 -9.01
CA LYS A 15 10.27 -21.24 -9.61
C LYS A 15 9.77 -20.05 -10.43
N PRO A 16 9.05 -20.30 -11.54
CA PRO A 16 8.43 -19.24 -12.31
C PRO A 16 7.37 -18.52 -11.47
N LEU A 17 7.47 -17.18 -11.40
CA LEU A 17 6.52 -16.34 -10.66
C LEU A 17 5.37 -15.86 -11.53
N SER A 18 4.17 -15.88 -10.95
CA SER A 18 2.99 -15.24 -11.52
C SER A 18 3.12 -13.72 -11.58
N LEU A 19 2.30 -13.06 -12.39
CA LEU A 19 2.28 -11.59 -12.47
C LEU A 19 1.96 -10.96 -11.11
N THR A 20 0.99 -11.51 -10.38
CA THR A 20 0.61 -11.04 -9.04
C THR A 20 1.78 -11.11 -8.07
N GLU A 21 2.52 -12.23 -8.04
CA GLU A 21 3.72 -12.36 -7.21
C GLU A 21 4.81 -11.37 -7.59
N LYS A 22 5.02 -11.16 -8.89
CA LYS A 22 5.98 -10.16 -9.38
C LYS A 22 5.63 -8.76 -8.86
N ILE A 23 4.35 -8.39 -8.87
CA ILE A 23 3.89 -7.09 -8.37
C ILE A 23 4.00 -7.02 -6.84
N LEU A 24 3.61 -8.07 -6.11
CA LEU A 24 3.70 -8.08 -4.65
C LEU A 24 5.15 -8.05 -4.17
N TYR A 25 6.00 -8.92 -4.73
CA TYR A 25 7.40 -9.02 -4.32
C TYR A 25 8.23 -7.81 -4.74
N SER A 26 7.83 -7.07 -5.78
CA SER A 26 8.50 -5.79 -6.09
C SER A 26 8.25 -4.70 -5.05
N HIS A 27 7.24 -4.84 -4.19
CA HIS A 27 6.90 -3.90 -3.12
C HIS A 27 7.28 -4.40 -1.72
N LEU A 28 8.08 -5.48 -1.61
CA LEU A 28 8.57 -5.95 -0.32
C LEU A 28 9.56 -4.95 0.30
N GLU A 29 9.45 -4.77 1.62
CA GLU A 29 10.36 -3.90 2.38
C GLU A 29 11.79 -4.46 2.43
N ASP A 30 11.95 -5.76 2.67
CA ASP A 30 13.24 -6.45 2.64
C ASP A 30 13.08 -7.83 1.99
N LEU A 31 13.74 -7.99 0.84
CA LEU A 31 13.70 -9.23 0.05
C LEU A 31 14.53 -10.37 0.65
N VAL A 32 15.54 -10.05 1.49
CA VAL A 32 16.54 -11.04 1.92
C VAL A 32 16.14 -11.73 3.21
N LYS A 33 15.37 -11.05 4.05
CA LYS A 33 15.08 -11.52 5.42
C LYS A 33 13.72 -12.19 5.59
N GLN A 34 12.88 -12.22 4.55
CA GLN A 34 11.50 -12.69 4.68
C GLN A 34 11.36 -14.09 4.08
N SER A 35 11.02 -15.08 4.91
CA SER A 35 10.59 -16.40 4.46
C SER A 35 9.20 -16.28 3.85
N ILE A 36 9.08 -16.50 2.54
CA ILE A 36 7.84 -16.32 1.79
C ILE A 36 7.20 -17.68 1.52
N GLU A 37 6.10 -17.97 2.20
CA GLU A 37 5.28 -19.15 2.00
C GLU A 37 3.84 -18.73 1.66
N ARG A 38 3.34 -19.20 0.52
CA ARG A 38 2.02 -18.81 0.03
C ARG A 38 0.93 -19.26 1.00
N GLY A 39 0.05 -18.33 1.38
CA GLY A 39 -1.07 -18.62 2.29
C GLY A 39 -0.69 -18.76 3.77
N VAL A 40 0.61 -18.69 4.10
CA VAL A 40 1.10 -18.84 5.49
C VAL A 40 1.82 -17.56 5.94
N SER A 41 2.76 -17.05 5.15
CA SER A 41 3.59 -15.92 5.55
C SER A 41 2.86 -14.58 5.41
N TYR A 42 2.97 -13.73 6.44
CA TYR A 42 2.62 -12.31 6.34
C TYR A 42 3.73 -11.53 5.64
N LEU A 43 3.37 -10.83 4.56
CA LEU A 43 4.31 -10.04 3.77
C LEU A 43 4.37 -8.59 4.26
N LYS A 44 5.58 -8.06 4.42
CA LYS A 44 5.79 -6.66 4.79
C LYS A 44 5.94 -5.85 3.51
N LEU A 45 4.84 -5.23 3.11
CA LEU A 45 4.73 -4.50 1.85
C LEU A 45 4.81 -3.00 2.07
N ARG A 46 5.34 -2.29 1.08
CA ARG A 46 5.35 -0.82 1.00
C ARG A 46 4.45 -0.37 -0.15
N PRO A 47 3.15 -0.13 0.11
CA PRO A 47 2.24 0.36 -0.92
C PRO A 47 2.65 1.75 -1.40
N GLY A 48 2.52 2.01 -2.71
CA GLY A 48 2.88 3.30 -3.31
C GLY A 48 1.85 4.42 -3.13
N ARG A 49 0.60 4.07 -2.79
CA ARG A 49 -0.50 5.01 -2.53
C ARG A 49 -1.60 4.39 -1.69
N VAL A 50 -2.42 5.23 -1.08
CA VAL A 50 -3.62 4.84 -0.33
C VAL A 50 -4.83 5.57 -0.91
N ALA A 51 -5.93 4.85 -1.14
CA ALA A 51 -7.20 5.44 -1.54
C ALA A 51 -8.29 4.95 -0.59
N MET A 52 -9.11 5.87 -0.08
CA MET A 52 -10.21 5.58 0.84
C MET A 52 -11.52 6.14 0.28
N GLN A 53 -12.64 5.52 0.65
CA GLN A 53 -13.99 6.03 0.39
C GLN A 53 -14.51 6.75 1.64
N ASP A 54 -15.33 7.78 1.48
CA ASP A 54 -15.92 8.59 2.56
C ASP A 54 -16.40 7.80 3.78
N ALA A 55 -17.14 6.70 3.59
CA ALA A 55 -17.65 5.87 4.69
C ALA A 55 -16.54 5.23 5.56
N THR A 56 -15.36 4.96 4.98
CA THR A 56 -14.21 4.34 5.68
C THR A 56 -13.13 5.36 6.03
N ALA A 57 -13.06 6.46 5.27
CA ALA A 57 -12.08 7.51 5.44
C ALA A 57 -12.27 8.28 6.76
N GLN A 58 -13.51 8.44 7.24
CA GLN A 58 -13.78 9.16 8.49
C GLN A 58 -13.04 8.56 9.68
N MET A 59 -13.18 7.26 9.92
CA MET A 59 -12.51 6.60 11.05
C MET A 59 -11.01 6.45 10.81
N ALA A 60 -10.58 6.19 9.57
CA ALA A 60 -9.16 6.13 9.23
C ALA A 60 -8.44 7.47 9.51
N MET A 61 -9.08 8.60 9.18
CA MET A 61 -8.55 9.93 9.48
C MET A 61 -8.51 10.22 10.98
N LEU A 62 -9.52 9.80 11.76
CA LEU A 62 -9.51 9.94 13.22
C LEU A 62 -8.34 9.17 13.85
N GLN A 63 -8.10 7.95 13.40
CA GLN A 63 -6.93 7.17 13.85
C GLN A 63 -5.61 7.81 13.42
N PHE A 64 -5.56 8.39 12.23
CA PHE A 64 -4.39 9.11 11.76
C PHE A 64 -4.11 10.36 12.62
N ILE A 65 -5.12 11.15 12.96
CA ILE A 65 -4.97 12.31 13.86
C ILE A 65 -4.51 11.85 15.25
N SER A 66 -5.10 10.77 15.78
CA SER A 66 -4.72 10.18 17.07
C SER A 66 -3.28 9.68 17.10
N SER A 67 -2.74 9.23 15.96
CA SER A 67 -1.34 8.78 15.86
C SER A 67 -0.31 9.89 16.02
N GLY A 68 -0.71 11.17 15.93
CA GLY A 68 0.17 12.32 16.10
C GLY A 68 1.13 12.58 14.94
N PHE A 69 0.98 11.88 13.81
CA PHE A 69 1.79 12.16 12.62
C PHE A 69 1.38 13.50 11.98
N PRO A 70 2.35 14.37 11.62
CA PRO A 70 2.04 15.68 11.05
C PRO A 70 1.53 15.59 9.61
N LYS A 71 1.89 14.52 8.87
CA LYS A 71 1.48 14.31 7.48
C LYS A 71 1.55 12.85 7.05
N VAL A 72 0.86 12.53 5.95
CA VAL A 72 0.84 11.20 5.37
C VAL A 72 2.20 10.82 4.76
N ALA A 73 2.55 9.53 4.84
CA ALA A 73 3.83 9.03 4.34
C ALA A 73 3.83 8.76 2.83
N VAL A 74 2.66 8.51 2.24
CA VAL A 74 2.48 8.21 0.81
C VAL A 74 1.28 8.96 0.26
N LEU A 75 1.22 9.12 -1.06
CA LEU A 75 0.11 9.78 -1.74
C LEU A 75 -1.21 9.13 -1.34
N THR A 76 -2.08 9.92 -0.71
CA THR A 76 -3.35 9.46 -0.15
C THR A 76 -4.51 10.27 -0.73
N THR A 77 -5.57 9.60 -1.17
CA THR A 77 -6.77 10.23 -1.74
C THR A 77 -8.04 9.74 -1.06
N ILE A 78 -9.01 10.62 -0.81
CA ILE A 78 -10.34 10.27 -0.34
C ILE A 78 -11.35 10.55 -1.46
N HIS A 79 -12.13 9.55 -1.83
CA HIS A 79 -13.26 9.70 -2.74
C HIS A 79 -14.55 9.87 -1.93
N CYS A 80 -15.33 10.90 -2.27
CA CYS A 80 -16.61 11.20 -1.64
C CYS A 80 -17.75 10.79 -2.58
N ASP A 81 -18.09 9.50 -2.56
CA ASP A 81 -19.04 8.88 -3.49
C ASP A 81 -20.26 8.21 -2.80
N HIS A 82 -20.28 8.02 -1.47
CA HIS A 82 -21.37 7.30 -0.78
C HIS A 82 -22.33 8.20 0.01
N LEU A 83 -21.93 9.39 0.47
CA LEU A 83 -22.75 10.26 1.34
C LEU A 83 -23.22 11.56 0.67
N ILE A 84 -23.89 11.47 -0.48
CA ILE A 84 -24.38 12.64 -1.22
C ILE A 84 -25.70 13.17 -0.60
N ILE A 85 -25.57 14.04 0.42
CA ILE A 85 -26.28 15.33 0.54
C ILE A 85 -25.26 16.34 1.08
N LYS A 86 -24.82 17.27 0.21
CA LYS A 86 -23.88 18.40 0.41
C LYS A 86 -22.37 18.10 0.59
N LEU A 87 -21.65 18.44 -0.50
CA LEU A 87 -20.50 19.34 -0.52
C LEU A 87 -19.32 19.06 0.43
N LEU A 88 -18.33 18.29 -0.05
CA LEU A 88 -16.91 18.72 -0.11
C LEU A 88 -16.10 17.68 -0.90
N LEU A 89 -15.62 18.07 -2.10
CA LEU A 89 -14.56 17.33 -2.77
C LEU A 89 -13.26 17.76 -2.09
N LEU A 90 -13.00 17.21 -0.90
CA LEU A 90 -11.78 17.50 -0.17
C LEU A 90 -10.69 16.55 -0.72
N THR A 91 -10.11 16.92 -1.85
CA THR A 91 -8.81 16.37 -2.24
C THR A 91 -7.79 16.91 -1.25
N ILE A 92 -7.68 16.27 -0.08
CA ILE A 92 -6.66 16.61 0.91
C ILE A 92 -5.31 16.16 0.34
N ILE A 93 -4.66 17.04 -0.40
CA ILE A 93 -3.23 16.95 -0.64
C ILE A 93 -2.58 17.46 0.65
N ILE A 94 -2.38 16.56 1.61
CA ILE A 94 -1.61 16.87 2.83
C ILE A 94 -0.15 17.01 2.39
N TYR A 95 0.32 18.25 2.24
CA TYR A 95 1.74 18.60 2.07
C TYR A 95 2.45 18.69 3.42
#